data_AF-A0A6J8CVH0-F1
#
_entry.id   AF-A0A6J8CVH0-F1
#
_cell.length_a   1.000
_cell.length_b   1.000
_cell.length_c   1.000
_cell.angle_alpha   90.00
_cell.angle_beta   90.00
_cell.angle_gamma   90.00
#
_symmetry.space_group_name_H-M   'P 1'
#
loop_
_entity.id
_entity.type
_entity.pdbx_description
1 polymer ?
#
loop_
_entity_poly.entity_id
_entity_poly.type
_entity_poly.pdbx_seq_one_letter_code
_entity_poly.pdbx_strand_id
1 'polypeptide(L)'
;MAKRFASHTENEILDKRSKNIASSTEKANKRAGNLLREYLSEKNEDTHFEQYSPSRLNDVLKHFYLDARKPDGEMYKVNSLDSFRYSLNRYLKAPPFLKEFDIMKHEDFNESNQVFKTALTELKANGKGVTQHFPIISEIDRTKLYSSTFMQPSSPTGLLNKSTI
;
A
#
# COMPACT_ATOMS: atom_id res chain seq x y z
N MET A 1 -8.33 -43.82 18.14
CA MET A 1 -7.62 -43.48 16.89
C MET A 1 -7.18 -42.03 16.97
N ALA A 2 -5.91 -41.72 16.67
CA ALA A 2 -5.43 -40.34 16.65
C ALA A 2 -6.10 -39.58 15.49
N LYS A 3 -6.64 -38.38 15.76
CA LYS A 3 -7.23 -37.54 14.72
C LYS A 3 -6.12 -36.93 13.88
N ARG A 4 -6.19 -37.12 12.56
CA ARG A 4 -5.22 -36.63 11.57
C ARG A 4 -5.16 -35.10 11.45
N PHE A 5 -6.27 -34.41 11.71
CA PHE A 5 -6.42 -32.98 11.44
C PHE A 5 -6.62 -32.18 12.73
N ALA A 6 -5.94 -31.04 12.83
CA ALA A 6 -6.14 -30.09 13.91
C ALA A 6 -7.38 -29.22 13.64
N SER A 7 -8.05 -28.82 14.71
CA SER A 7 -9.12 -27.82 14.70
C SER A 7 -8.58 -26.53 15.29
N HIS A 8 -8.89 -25.40 14.66
CA HIS A 8 -8.55 -24.08 15.18
C HIS A 8 -9.82 -23.32 15.51
N THR A 9 -9.78 -22.53 16.59
CA THR A 9 -10.86 -21.60 16.91
C THR A 9 -10.79 -20.36 16.02
N GLU A 10 -11.90 -19.64 15.86
CA GLU A 10 -11.90 -18.37 15.11
C GLU A 10 -10.86 -17.37 15.65
N ASN A 11 -10.70 -17.31 16.97
CA ASN A 11 -9.69 -16.46 17.61
C ASN A 11 -8.25 -16.87 17.23
N GLU A 12 -7.95 -18.17 17.16
CA GLU A 12 -6.65 -18.65 16.70
C GLU A 12 -6.40 -18.35 15.22
N ILE A 13 -7.45 -18.43 14.39
CA ILE A 13 -7.37 -18.09 12.97
C ILE A 13 -7.09 -16.59 12.81
N LEU A 14 -7.77 -15.74 13.57
CA LEU A 14 -7.58 -14.29 13.58
C LEU A 14 -6.18 -13.90 14.09
N ASP A 15 -5.72 -14.51 15.18
CA ASP A 15 -4.38 -14.26 15.74
C ASP A 15 -3.28 -14.64 14.72
N LYS A 16 -3.38 -15.83 14.11
CA LYS A 16 -2.44 -16.28 13.07
C LYS A 16 -2.46 -15.35 11.85
N ARG A 17 -3.63 -14.88 11.44
CA ARG A 17 -3.76 -13.91 10.34
C ARG A 17 -3.10 -12.58 10.69
N SER A 18 -3.29 -12.08 11.91
CA SER A 18 -2.72 -10.80 12.35
C SER A 18 -1.18 -10.85 12.38
N LYS A 19 -0.59 -11.96 12.85
CA LYS A 19 0.87 -12.16 12.93
C LYS A 19 1.55 -12.32 11.57
N ASN A 20 0.80 -12.63 10.51
CA ASN A 20 1.35 -12.80 9.17
C ASN A 20 1.66 -11.45 8.48
N ILE A 21 1.10 -10.34 8.97
CA ILE A 21 1.26 -9.04 8.33
C ILE A 21 2.60 -8.43 8.73
N ALA A 22 3.46 -8.19 7.74
CA ALA A 22 4.71 -7.47 7.96
C ALA A 22 4.45 -6.05 8.51
N SER A 23 5.29 -5.59 9.44
CA SER A 23 5.14 -4.26 10.07
C SER A 23 5.10 -3.10 9.05
N SER A 24 5.85 -3.20 7.95
CA SER A 24 5.81 -2.23 6.86
C SER A 24 4.44 -2.17 6.17
N THR A 25 3.81 -3.32 5.94
CA THR A 25 2.46 -3.43 5.36
C THR A 25 1.41 -2.88 6.30
N GLU A 26 1.52 -3.16 7.60
CA GLU A 26 0.61 -2.60 8.62
C GLU A 26 0.67 -1.07 8.64
N LYS A 27 1.88 -0.49 8.61
CA LYS A 27 2.08 0.96 8.51
C LYS A 27 1.48 1.54 7.23
N ALA A 28 1.62 0.86 6.09
CA ALA A 28 1.03 1.30 4.83
C ALA A 28 -0.51 1.29 4.88
N ASN A 29 -1.10 0.24 5.46
CA ASN A 29 -2.55 0.14 5.65
C ASN A 29 -3.07 1.27 6.55
N LYS A 30 -2.42 1.51 7.70
CA LYS A 30 -2.77 2.61 8.61
C LYS A 30 -2.66 3.98 7.93
N ARG A 31 -1.60 4.20 7.14
CA ARG A 31 -1.45 5.44 6.36
C ARG A 31 -2.58 5.63 5.36
N ALA A 32 -3.00 4.59 4.66
CA ALA A 32 -4.11 4.68 3.71
C ALA A 32 -5.44 5.02 4.41
N GLY A 33 -5.70 4.43 5.58
CA GLY A 33 -6.86 4.79 6.41
C GLY A 33 -6.81 6.27 6.84
N ASN A 34 -5.66 6.75 7.32
CA ASN A 34 -5.50 8.15 7.72
C ASN A 34 -5.67 9.13 6.55
N LEU A 35 -5.14 8.80 5.37
CA LEU A 35 -5.31 9.63 4.17
C LEU A 35 -6.79 9.81 3.81
N LEU A 36 -7.61 8.75 3.93
CA LEU A 36 -9.04 8.87 3.69
C LEU A 36 -9.74 9.70 4.78
N ARG A 37 -9.30 9.60 6.05
CA ARG A 37 -9.83 10.47 7.12
C ARG A 37 -9.50 11.94 6.90
N GLU A 38 -8.25 12.24 6.51
CA GLU A 38 -7.80 13.59 6.19
C GLU A 38 -8.65 14.16 5.06
N TYR A 39 -8.84 13.40 3.98
CA TYR A 39 -9.72 13.78 2.89
C TYR A 39 -11.16 14.07 3.35
N LEU A 40 -11.76 13.18 4.14
CA LEU A 40 -13.12 13.36 4.67
C LEU A 40 -13.22 14.60 5.56
N SER A 41 -12.22 14.83 6.41
CA SER A 41 -12.14 16.02 7.24
C SER A 41 -12.08 17.30 6.40
N GLU A 42 -11.30 17.32 5.32
CA GLU A 42 -11.23 18.48 4.40
C GLU A 42 -12.56 18.72 3.67
N LYS A 43 -13.30 17.66 3.35
CA LYS A 43 -14.63 17.73 2.72
C LYS A 43 -15.76 18.01 3.72
N ASN A 44 -15.45 18.19 5.00
CA ASN A 44 -16.42 18.37 6.09
C ASN A 44 -17.41 17.19 6.20
N GLU A 45 -16.92 15.97 5.97
CA GLU A 45 -17.67 14.73 6.14
C GLU A 45 -17.26 13.97 7.42
N ASP A 46 -18.05 12.96 7.81
CA ASP A 46 -17.74 12.13 8.97
C ASP A 46 -16.48 11.28 8.72
N THR A 47 -15.48 11.41 9.58
CA THR A 47 -14.22 10.66 9.46
C THR A 47 -14.32 9.18 9.84
N HIS A 48 -15.42 8.73 10.44
CA HIS A 48 -15.63 7.33 10.83
C HIS A 48 -16.12 6.47 9.66
N PHE A 49 -15.39 6.51 8.55
CA PHE A 49 -15.77 5.80 7.32
C PHE A 49 -15.84 4.27 7.49
N GLU A 50 -15.23 3.72 8.55
CA GLU A 50 -15.35 2.30 8.87
C GLU A 50 -16.75 1.92 9.33
N GLN A 51 -17.60 2.88 9.67
CA GLN A 51 -19.01 2.65 10.01
C GLN A 51 -19.96 2.82 8.82
N TYR A 52 -19.45 3.27 7.67
CA TYR A 52 -20.26 3.52 6.49
C TYR A 52 -20.87 2.24 5.93
N SER A 53 -22.05 2.39 5.31
CA SER A 53 -22.60 1.37 4.42
C SER A 53 -21.70 1.20 3.19
N PRO A 54 -21.73 0.03 2.53
CA PRO A 54 -21.01 -0.17 1.27
C PRO A 54 -21.34 0.89 0.22
N SER A 55 -22.62 1.26 0.09
CA SER A 55 -23.08 2.30 -0.84
C SER A 55 -22.46 3.68 -0.54
N ARG A 56 -22.48 4.10 0.73
CA ARG A 56 -21.89 5.39 1.13
C ARG A 56 -20.38 5.39 0.94
N LEU A 57 -19.71 4.28 1.26
CA LEU A 57 -18.28 4.17 1.04
C LEU A 57 -17.93 4.20 -0.45
N ASN A 58 -18.71 3.55 -1.31
CA ASN A 58 -18.56 3.66 -2.76
C ASN A 58 -18.69 5.11 -3.25
N ASP A 59 -19.69 5.84 -2.77
CA ASP A 59 -19.88 7.25 -3.11
C ASP A 59 -18.70 8.12 -2.70
N VAL A 60 -18.14 7.92 -1.50
CA VAL A 60 -16.94 8.66 -1.08
C VAL A 60 -15.72 8.28 -1.91
N LEU A 61 -15.53 6.99 -2.16
CA LEU A 61 -14.35 6.50 -2.89
C LEU A 61 -14.30 7.00 -4.33
N LYS A 62 -15.46 7.17 -5.00
CA LYS A 62 -15.48 7.67 -6.37
C LYS A 62 -14.89 9.09 -6.47
N HIS A 63 -15.21 9.97 -5.52
CA HIS A 63 -14.65 11.31 -5.48
C HIS A 63 -13.20 11.29 -5.02
N PHE A 64 -12.90 10.51 -3.98
CA PHE A 64 -11.54 10.37 -3.45
C PHE A 64 -10.52 10.02 -4.53
N TYR A 65 -10.83 9.08 -5.44
CA TYR A 65 -9.86 8.66 -6.46
C TYR A 65 -9.48 9.74 -7.46
N LEU A 66 -10.35 10.72 -7.73
CA LEU A 66 -10.06 11.86 -8.59
C LEU A 66 -9.45 13.03 -7.81
N ASP A 67 -9.87 13.21 -6.56
CA ASP A 67 -9.48 14.35 -5.73
C ASP A 67 -8.14 14.16 -5.02
N ALA A 68 -7.70 12.92 -4.77
CA ALA A 68 -6.52 12.65 -3.95
C ALA A 68 -5.27 13.39 -4.49
N ARG A 69 -4.67 14.21 -3.64
CA ARG A 69 -3.43 14.96 -3.91
C ARG A 69 -2.42 14.73 -2.78
N LYS A 70 -1.15 14.93 -3.11
CA LYS A 70 -0.08 15.04 -2.13
C LYS A 70 -0.26 16.34 -1.31
N PRO A 71 0.40 16.47 -0.14
CA PRO A 71 0.35 17.70 0.66
C PRO A 71 0.84 18.97 -0.07
N ASP A 72 1.64 18.81 -1.12
CA ASP A 72 2.10 19.88 -2.00
C ASP A 72 1.05 20.29 -3.05
N GLY A 73 -0.13 19.65 -3.06
CA GLY A 73 -1.20 19.86 -4.04
C GLY A 73 -1.01 19.09 -5.36
N GLU A 74 0.12 18.42 -5.56
CA GLU A 74 0.36 17.68 -6.80
C GLU A 74 -0.41 16.35 -6.86
N MET A 75 -0.70 15.91 -8.08
CA MET A 75 -1.21 14.56 -8.34
C MET A 75 -0.23 13.46 -7.90
N TYR A 76 -0.79 12.38 -7.35
CA TYR A 76 -0.04 11.16 -7.07
C TYR A 76 0.45 10.45 -8.33
N LYS A 77 1.43 9.56 -8.17
CA LYS A 77 1.78 8.58 -9.23
C LYS A 77 0.72 7.49 -9.31
N VAL A 78 0.58 6.89 -10.49
CA VAL A 78 -0.33 5.74 -10.73
C VAL A 78 -0.12 4.64 -9.67
N ASN A 79 1.13 4.22 -9.49
CA ASN A 79 1.48 3.17 -8.51
C ASN A 79 1.17 3.57 -7.06
N SER A 80 1.24 4.86 -6.73
CA SER A 80 0.90 5.35 -5.40
C SER A 80 -0.60 5.24 -5.14
N LEU A 81 -1.42 5.65 -6.12
CA LEU A 81 -2.88 5.56 -6.01
C LEU A 81 -3.36 4.11 -5.94
N ASP A 82 -2.79 3.22 -6.77
CA ASP A 82 -3.00 1.76 -6.68
C ASP A 82 -2.65 1.25 -5.28
N SER A 83 -1.46 1.60 -4.79
CA SER A 83 -0.99 1.17 -3.47
C SER A 83 -1.89 1.62 -2.34
N PHE A 84 -2.44 2.84 -2.42
CA PHE A 84 -3.43 3.31 -1.44
C PHE A 84 -4.69 2.47 -1.46
N ARG A 85 -5.25 2.18 -2.64
CA ARG A 85 -6.46 1.35 -2.76
C ARG A 85 -6.27 -0.05 -2.16
N TYR A 86 -5.16 -0.71 -2.48
CA TYR A 86 -4.84 -2.02 -1.89
C TYR A 86 -4.67 -1.94 -0.37
N SER A 87 -3.97 -0.92 0.10
CA SER A 87 -3.69 -0.73 1.53
C SER A 87 -4.96 -0.40 2.31
N LEU A 88 -5.87 0.38 1.72
CA LEU A 88 -7.17 0.70 2.30
C LEU A 88 -8.09 -0.52 2.34
N ASN A 89 -8.15 -1.34 1.28
CA ASN A 89 -8.92 -2.59 1.32
C ASN A 89 -8.42 -3.52 2.43
N ARG A 90 -7.10 -3.65 2.59
CA ARG A 90 -6.51 -4.42 3.70
C ARG A 90 -6.79 -3.79 5.06
N TYR A 91 -6.77 -2.46 5.15
CA TYR A 91 -7.09 -1.73 6.37
C TYR A 91 -8.50 -2.06 6.88
N LEU A 92 -9.49 -2.01 6.00
CA LEU A 92 -10.90 -2.32 6.32
C LEU A 92 -11.12 -3.80 6.69
N LYS A 93 -10.35 -4.70 6.08
CA LYS A 93 -10.44 -6.16 6.34
C LYS A 93 -9.64 -6.62 7.56
N ALA A 94 -8.74 -5.78 8.06
CA ALA A 94 -7.95 -6.10 9.24
C ALA A 94 -8.74 -5.81 10.53
N PRO A 95 -8.36 -6.43 11.65
CA PRO A 95 -8.83 -6.00 12.97
C PRO A 95 -8.52 -4.50 13.19
N PRO A 96 -9.41 -3.73 13.83
CA PRO A 96 -10.65 -4.16 14.49
C PRO A 96 -11.89 -4.22 13.58
N PHE A 97 -11.81 -3.77 12.34
CA PHE A 97 -13.01 -3.50 11.51
C PHE A 97 -13.59 -4.74 10.83
N LEU A 98 -12.72 -5.68 10.42
CA LEU A 98 -13.10 -6.99 9.89
C LEU A 98 -14.23 -6.95 8.84
N LYS A 99 -14.19 -5.95 7.95
CA LYS A 99 -15.23 -5.81 6.91
C LYS A 99 -15.25 -7.01 5.98
N GLU A 100 -16.45 -7.49 5.69
CA GLU A 100 -16.64 -8.68 4.83
C GLU A 100 -16.55 -8.35 3.34
N PHE A 101 -16.89 -7.11 2.95
CA PHE A 101 -16.85 -6.67 1.57
C PHE A 101 -15.42 -6.36 1.10
N ASP A 102 -15.19 -6.49 -0.21
CA ASP A 102 -13.96 -6.07 -0.88
C ASP A 102 -14.22 -4.82 -1.72
N ILE A 103 -13.62 -3.68 -1.36
CA ILE A 103 -13.85 -2.41 -2.08
C ILE A 103 -13.36 -2.46 -3.54
N MET A 104 -12.60 -3.50 -3.93
CA MET A 104 -12.09 -3.65 -5.29
C MET A 104 -12.90 -4.61 -6.15
N LYS A 105 -13.69 -5.51 -5.54
CA LYS A 105 -14.36 -6.61 -6.25
C LYS A 105 -15.86 -6.69 -5.99
N HIS A 106 -16.33 -6.18 -4.86
CA HIS A 106 -17.73 -6.28 -4.48
C HIS A 106 -18.59 -5.40 -5.39
N GLU A 107 -19.81 -5.85 -5.67
CA GLU A 107 -20.71 -5.25 -6.67
C GLU A 107 -21.12 -3.82 -6.31
N ASP A 108 -21.34 -3.54 -5.03
CA ASP A 108 -21.63 -2.21 -4.49
C ASP A 108 -20.57 -1.14 -4.84
N PHE A 109 -19.36 -1.56 -5.23
CA PHE A 109 -18.24 -0.65 -5.52
C PHE A 109 -18.03 -0.43 -7.03
N ASN A 110 -18.94 -0.86 -7.89
CA ASN A 110 -18.75 -0.79 -9.34
C ASN A 110 -18.47 0.64 -9.84
N GLU A 111 -19.21 1.64 -9.33
CA GLU A 111 -19.05 3.04 -9.75
C GLU A 111 -17.67 3.58 -9.35
N SER A 112 -17.27 3.46 -8.07
CA SER A 112 -15.94 3.90 -7.63
C SER A 112 -14.82 3.16 -8.34
N ASN A 113 -15.02 1.88 -8.70
CA ASN A 113 -14.06 1.08 -9.44
C ASN A 113 -13.92 1.54 -10.90
N GLN A 114 -14.99 2.02 -11.53
CA GLN A 114 -14.93 2.63 -12.85
C GLN A 114 -14.22 3.98 -12.80
N VAL A 115 -14.59 4.85 -11.85
CA VAL A 115 -13.94 6.15 -11.66
C VAL A 115 -12.47 5.99 -11.33
N PHE A 116 -12.09 4.98 -10.55
CA PHE A 116 -10.68 4.65 -10.31
C PHE A 116 -9.90 4.41 -11.60
N LYS A 117 -10.45 3.64 -12.55
CA LYS A 117 -9.80 3.40 -13.85
C LYS A 117 -9.66 4.70 -14.65
N THR A 118 -10.66 5.57 -14.59
CA THR A 118 -10.62 6.91 -15.19
C THR A 118 -9.50 7.74 -14.56
N ALA A 119 -9.42 7.79 -13.23
CA ALA A 119 -8.36 8.48 -12.50
C ALA A 119 -6.96 7.97 -12.89
N LEU A 120 -6.76 6.65 -13.01
CA LEU A 120 -5.49 6.10 -13.47
C LEU A 120 -5.15 6.51 -14.90
N THR A 121 -6.16 6.63 -15.77
CA THR A 121 -5.97 7.06 -17.17
C THR A 121 -5.57 8.54 -17.23
N GLU A 122 -6.22 9.38 -16.43
CA GLU A 122 -5.87 10.80 -16.30
C GLU A 122 -4.46 10.98 -15.73
N LEU A 123 -4.08 10.24 -14.69
CA LEU A 123 -2.72 10.29 -14.14
C LEU A 123 -1.67 9.89 -15.18
N LYS A 124 -1.93 8.89 -16.01
CA LYS A 124 -1.04 8.51 -17.12
C LYS A 124 -0.94 9.62 -18.16
N ALA A 125 -2.06 10.22 -18.55
CA ALA A 125 -2.08 11.34 -19.49
C ALA A 125 -1.28 12.55 -18.97
N ASN A 126 -1.30 12.80 -17.66
CA ASN A 126 -0.52 13.83 -16.98
C ASN A 126 0.95 13.44 -16.70
N GLY A 127 1.45 12.34 -17.28
CA GLY A 127 2.84 11.89 -17.12
C GLY A 127 3.16 11.26 -15.75
N LYS A 128 2.19 11.07 -14.87
CA LYS A 128 2.36 10.46 -13.54
C LYS A 128 2.42 8.91 -13.59
N GLY A 129 2.37 8.33 -14.78
CA GLY A 129 2.55 6.89 -15.03
C GLY A 129 3.99 6.46 -15.31
N VAL A 130 4.92 7.39 -15.47
CA VAL A 130 6.31 7.08 -15.82
C VAL A 130 7.05 6.51 -14.61
N THR A 131 7.65 5.33 -14.79
CA THR A 131 8.58 4.74 -13.80
C THR A 131 10.00 5.14 -14.16
N GLN A 132 10.70 5.74 -13.21
CA GLN A 132 12.12 6.05 -13.37
C GLN A 132 12.92 4.74 -13.21
N HIS A 133 13.51 4.27 -14.30
CA HIS A 133 14.46 3.17 -14.26
C HIS A 133 15.86 3.72 -13.99
N PHE A 134 16.52 3.19 -12.97
CA PHE A 134 17.93 3.48 -12.75
C PHE A 134 18.78 2.68 -13.75
N PRO A 135 19.83 3.29 -14.34
CA PRO A 135 20.71 2.58 -15.25
C PRO A 135 21.44 1.46 -14.52
N ILE A 136 21.84 0.43 -15.28
CA ILE A 136 22.70 -0.63 -14.76
C ILE A 136 24.04 0.00 -14.36
N ILE A 137 24.56 -0.39 -13.19
CA ILE A 137 25.89 0.05 -12.74
C ILE A 137 26.93 -0.48 -13.73
N SER A 138 27.70 0.41 -14.35
CA SER A 138 28.70 0.04 -15.34
C SER A 138 29.82 -0.84 -14.74
N GLU A 139 30.49 -1.64 -15.57
CA GLU A 139 31.63 -2.47 -15.11
C GLU A 139 32.71 -1.60 -14.43
N ILE A 140 32.98 -0.42 -15.01
CA ILE A 140 33.95 0.55 -14.50
C ILE A 140 33.53 1.06 -13.11
N ASP A 141 32.26 1.43 -12.94
CA ASP A 141 31.76 1.94 -11.66
C ASP A 141 31.68 0.82 -10.61
N ARG A 142 31.39 -0.42 -11.03
CA ARG A 142 31.50 -1.61 -10.17
C ARG A 142 32.95 -1.79 -9.70
N THR A 143 33.93 -1.72 -10.60
CA THR A 143 35.35 -1.83 -10.22
C THR A 143 35.74 -0.73 -9.23
N LYS A 144 35.31 0.52 -9.45
CA LYS A 144 35.55 1.62 -8.50
C LYS A 144 34.89 1.37 -7.14
N LEU A 145 33.65 0.87 -7.13
CA LEU A 145 32.93 0.53 -5.90
C LEU A 145 33.67 -0.56 -5.10
N TYR A 146 34.10 -1.65 -5.75
CA TYR A 146 34.80 -2.76 -5.10
C TYR A 146 36.23 -2.43 -4.67
N SER A 147 36.90 -1.50 -5.34
CA SER A 147 38.24 -1.02 -4.97
C SER A 147 38.23 0.12 -3.95
N SER A 148 37.06 0.69 -3.68
CA SER A 148 36.87 1.75 -2.68
C SER A 148 37.24 1.28 -1.27
N THR A 149 37.68 2.22 -0.42
CA THR A 149 38.02 1.98 0.99
C THR A 149 36.88 1.35 1.79
N PHE A 150 35.63 1.53 1.34
CA PHE A 150 34.43 1.02 1.99
C PHE A 150 34.14 -0.46 1.69
N MET A 151 34.81 -1.08 0.70
CA MET A 151 34.66 -2.50 0.36
C MET A 151 36.00 -3.26 0.32
N GLN A 152 37.06 -2.63 0.83
CA GLN A 152 38.37 -3.26 0.94
C GLN A 152 38.38 -4.33 2.05
N PRO A 153 38.72 -5.59 1.72
CA PRO A 153 38.78 -6.69 2.71
C PRO A 153 39.83 -6.48 3.81
N SER A 154 40.78 -5.57 3.58
CA SER A 154 41.82 -5.19 4.52
C SER A 154 41.30 -4.33 5.68
N SER A 155 40.07 -3.83 5.62
CA SER A 155 39.41 -3.14 6.73
C SER A 155 38.26 -3.99 7.29
N PRO A 156 38.06 -4.04 8.62
CA PRO A 156 36.93 -4.78 9.20
C PRO A 156 35.57 -4.35 8.64
N THR A 157 35.36 -3.05 8.44
CA THR A 157 34.14 -2.49 7.85
C THR A 157 33.99 -2.86 6.38
N GLY A 158 35.07 -2.81 5.60
CA GLY A 158 35.03 -3.18 4.20
C GLY A 158 34.80 -4.68 3.96
N LEU A 159 35.33 -5.53 4.84
CA LEU A 159 35.04 -6.97 4.83
C LEU A 159 33.55 -7.25 5.10
N LEU A 160 32.98 -6.62 6.14
CA LEU A 160 31.55 -6.75 6.47
C LEU A 160 30.66 -6.28 5.31
N ASN A 161 30.96 -5.13 4.72
CA ASN A 161 30.19 -4.59 3.59
C ASN A 161 30.23 -5.53 2.39
N LYS A 162 31.38 -6.19 2.15
CA LYS A 162 31.54 -7.12 1.04
C LYS A 162 30.86 -8.48 1.27
N SER A 163 30.71 -8.92 2.53
CA SER A 163 30.03 -10.18 2.86
C SER A 163 28.51 -10.06 2.97
N THR A 164 27.97 -8.84 3.00
CA THR A 164 26.55 -8.56 3.20
C THR A 164 25.82 -8.20 1.88
N ILE A 165 26.56 -8.07 0.77
CA ILE A 165 26.06 -7.81 -0.59
C ILE A 165 26.10 -9.11 -1.39
#